data_AF-A0A9D9Q7F1-F1
#
_entry.id   AF-A0A9D9Q7F1-F1
#
_cell.length_a   1.000
_cell.length_b   1.000
_cell.length_c   1.000
_cell.angle_alpha   90.00
_cell.angle_beta   90.00
_cell.angle_gamma   90.00
#
_symmetry.space_group_name_H-M   'P 1'
#
loop_
_entity.id
_entity.type
_entity.pdbx_description
1 polymer ?
#
loop_
_entity_poly.entity_id
_entity_poly.type
_entity_poly.pdbx_seq_one_letter_code
_entity_poly.pdbx_strand_id
1 'polypeptide(L)'
;MSDLLNKIKHYLDKGVEASSEALSKAGEKVRDFSDKSVIKIEISKLEGKIQKKQQDLGAFVFEQLVTQQKSRITKENTELVAILTEIESLKAEVDKKKDTLENFDDIPVVDEKDINKE
;
A
#
# COMPACT_ATOMS: atom_id res chain seq x y z
N MET A 1 -32.31 -32.44 37.66
CA MET A 1 -32.24 -32.79 36.22
C MET A 1 -32.27 -31.54 35.30
N SER A 2 -32.51 -30.33 35.82
CA SER A 2 -32.49 -29.05 35.10
C SER A 2 -31.08 -28.46 34.85
N ASP A 3 -30.14 -28.68 35.78
CA ASP A 3 -28.79 -28.09 35.69
C ASP A 3 -27.95 -28.62 34.53
N LEU A 4 -28.18 -29.86 34.11
CA LEU A 4 -27.51 -30.46 32.95
C LEU A 4 -27.99 -29.84 31.63
N LEU A 5 -29.30 -29.60 31.50
CA LEU A 5 -29.87 -28.94 30.32
C LEU A 5 -29.45 -27.47 30.23
N ASN A 6 -29.39 -26.78 31.38
CA ASN A 6 -28.92 -25.39 31.43
C ASN A 6 -27.42 -25.28 31.12
N LYS A 7 -26.58 -26.22 31.58
CA LYS A 7 -25.17 -26.29 31.18
C LYS A 7 -25.02 -26.52 29.68
N ILE A 8 -25.74 -27.49 29.10
CA ILE A 8 -25.66 -27.79 27.66
C ILE A 8 -26.10 -26.59 26.81
N LYS A 9 -27.20 -25.91 27.17
CA LYS A 9 -27.59 -24.65 26.51
C LYS A 9 -26.51 -23.59 26.60
N HIS A 10 -25.93 -23.37 27.79
CA HIS A 10 -24.88 -22.38 27.97
C HIS A 10 -23.62 -22.69 27.13
N TYR A 11 -23.23 -23.96 27.00
CA TYR A 11 -22.11 -24.36 26.15
C TYR A 11 -22.41 -24.23 24.65
N LEU A 12 -23.66 -24.48 24.23
CA LEU A 12 -24.10 -24.24 22.86
C LEU A 12 -24.12 -22.76 22.52
N ASP A 13 -24.70 -21.92 23.37
CA ASP A 13 -24.76 -20.47 23.18
C ASP A 13 -23.34 -19.88 23.12
N LYS A 14 -22.45 -20.30 24.02
CA LYS A 14 -21.02 -19.93 23.97
C LYS A 14 -20.30 -20.44 22.73
N GLY A 15 -20.65 -21.62 22.22
CA GLY A 15 -20.07 -22.17 21.00
C GLY A 15 -20.49 -21.39 19.75
N VAL A 16 -21.75 -20.93 19.71
CA VAL A 16 -22.28 -20.08 18.65
C VAL A 16 -21.66 -18.68 18.71
N GLU A 17 -21.56 -18.08 19.90
CA GLU A 17 -20.90 -16.78 20.09
C GLU A 17 -19.42 -16.83 19.71
N ALA A 18 -18.67 -17.83 20.18
CA ALA A 18 -17.25 -17.99 19.83
C ALA A 18 -17.04 -18.24 18.34
N SER A 19 -17.95 -18.96 17.67
CA SER A 19 -17.89 -19.17 16.22
C SER A 19 -18.19 -17.89 15.43
N SER A 20 -19.17 -17.10 15.88
CA SER A 20 -19.49 -15.78 15.30
C SER A 20 -18.32 -14.81 15.45
N GLU A 21 -17.71 -14.75 16.63
CA GLU A 21 -16.56 -13.89 16.90
C GLU A 21 -15.32 -14.32 16.09
N ALA A 22 -15.08 -15.63 15.95
CA ALA A 22 -14.01 -16.16 15.11
C ALA A 22 -14.23 -15.85 13.62
N LEU A 23 -15.47 -15.97 13.12
CA LEU A 23 -15.83 -15.63 11.75
C LEU A 23 -15.70 -14.13 11.48
N SER A 24 -16.12 -13.27 12.43
CA SER A 24 -15.98 -11.81 12.32
C SER A 24 -14.50 -11.41 12.24
N LYS A 25 -13.67 -11.91 13.17
CA LYS A 25 -12.22 -11.65 13.18
C LYS A 25 -11.52 -12.19 11.93
N ALA A 26 -11.95 -13.34 11.41
CA ALA A 26 -11.44 -13.87 10.16
C ALA A 26 -11.82 -12.99 8.95
N GLY A 27 -13.06 -12.49 8.91
CA GLY A 27 -13.53 -11.57 7.87
C GLY A 27 -12.77 -10.25 7.85
N GLU A 28 -12.58 -9.62 9.03
CA GLU A 28 -11.79 -8.40 9.19
C GLU A 28 -10.35 -8.61 8.71
N LYS A 29 -9.69 -9.69 9.15
CA LYS A 29 -8.30 -9.97 8.77
C LYS A 29 -8.12 -10.26 7.28
N VAL A 30 -9.10 -10.89 6.63
CA VAL A 30 -9.08 -11.12 5.17
C VAL A 30 -9.25 -9.81 4.41
N ARG A 31 -10.12 -8.90 4.89
CA ARG A 31 -10.29 -7.57 4.30
C ARG A 31 -9.02 -6.74 4.42
N ASP A 32 -8.44 -6.68 5.62
CA ASP A 32 -7.18 -5.97 5.85
C ASP A 32 -6.04 -6.52 4.99
N PHE A 33 -5.97 -7.85 4.84
CA PHE A 33 -4.99 -8.50 3.97
C PHE A 33 -5.22 -8.13 2.50
N SER A 34 -6.47 -8.08 2.04
CA SER A 34 -6.81 -7.67 0.68
C SER A 34 -6.35 -6.24 0.41
N ASP A 35 -6.70 -5.30 1.29
CA ASP A 35 -6.41 -3.88 1.10
C ASP A 35 -4.90 -3.59 1.19
N LYS A 36 -4.20 -4.21 2.15
CA LYS A 36 -2.72 -4.16 2.24
C LYS A 36 -2.06 -4.76 0.99
N SER A 37 -2.67 -5.79 0.37
CA SER A 37 -2.14 -6.40 -0.85
C SER A 37 -2.27 -5.47 -2.06
N VAL A 38 -3.36 -4.72 -2.17
CA VAL A 38 -3.53 -3.70 -3.22
C VAL A 38 -2.44 -2.64 -3.11
N ILE A 39 -2.21 -2.09 -1.91
CA ILE A 39 -1.17 -1.08 -1.67
C ILE A 39 0.23 -1.61 -2.05
N LYS A 40 0.55 -2.86 -1.70
CA LYS A 40 1.83 -3.50 -2.08
C LYS A 40 2.00 -3.63 -3.59
N ILE A 41 0.95 -3.98 -4.32
CA ILE A 41 0.97 -4.06 -5.79
C ILE A 41 1.22 -2.67 -6.39
N GLU A 42 0.59 -1.63 -5.85
CA GLU A 42 0.80 -0.25 -6.29
C GLU A 42 2.24 0.23 -6.04
N ILE A 43 2.80 -0.05 -4.86
CA ILE A 43 4.21 0.23 -4.54
C ILE A 43 5.11 -0.46 -5.56
N SER A 44 4.90 -1.75 -5.83
CA SER A 44 5.72 -2.50 -6.80
C SER A 44 5.64 -1.92 -8.21
N LYS A 45 4.45 -1.44 -8.64
CA LYS A 45 4.29 -0.74 -9.93
C LYS A 45 5.07 0.57 -9.97
N LEU A 46 5.03 1.37 -8.89
CA LEU A 46 5.77 2.63 -8.81
C LEU A 46 7.28 2.39 -8.78
N GLU A 47 7.75 1.39 -8.03
CA GLU A 47 9.16 0.98 -8.01
C GLU A 47 9.64 0.54 -9.40
N GLY A 48 8.80 -0.19 -10.15
CA GLY A 48 9.09 -0.50 -11.56
C GLY A 48 9.18 0.73 -12.46
N LYS A 49 8.34 1.76 -12.26
CA LYS A 49 8.45 3.03 -12.98
C LYS A 49 9.74 3.77 -12.63
N ILE A 50 10.13 3.80 -11.35
CA ILE A 50 11.40 4.39 -10.88
C ILE A 50 12.57 3.70 -11.56
N GLN A 51 12.59 2.36 -11.58
CA GLN A 51 13.64 1.58 -12.23
C GLN A 51 13.76 1.94 -13.71
N LYS A 52 12.64 2.04 -14.43
CA LYS A 52 12.64 2.47 -15.83
C LYS A 52 13.23 3.88 -15.99
N LYS A 53 12.83 4.85 -15.16
CA LYS A 53 13.37 6.21 -15.22
C LYS A 53 14.85 6.29 -14.89
N GLN A 54 15.35 5.42 -14.01
CA GLN A 54 16.79 5.28 -13.75
C GLN A 54 17.54 4.70 -14.95
N GLN A 55 16.93 3.78 -15.71
CA GLN A 55 17.49 3.31 -16.97
C GLN A 55 17.53 4.43 -18.01
N ASP A 56 16.44 5.21 -18.14
CA ASP A 56 16.38 6.38 -19.02
C ASP A 56 17.47 7.40 -18.66
N LEU A 57 17.67 7.66 -17.35
CA LEU A 57 18.74 8.52 -16.85
C LEU A 57 20.13 7.99 -17.24
N GLY A 58 20.37 6.69 -17.04
CA GLY A 58 21.64 6.06 -17.38
C GLY A 58 21.93 6.15 -18.89
N ALA A 59 20.94 5.87 -19.72
CA ALA A 59 21.04 5.99 -21.18
C ALA A 59 21.32 7.43 -21.59
N PHE A 60 20.60 8.40 -21.02
CA PHE A 60 20.82 9.82 -21.26
C PHE A 60 22.25 10.24 -20.89
N VAL A 61 22.72 9.90 -19.69
CA VAL A 61 24.07 10.26 -19.23
C VAL A 61 25.14 9.62 -20.12
N PHE A 62 24.96 8.36 -20.51
CA PHE A 62 25.86 7.67 -21.43
C PHE A 62 25.92 8.38 -22.78
N GLU A 63 24.78 8.72 -23.35
CA GLU A 63 24.68 9.44 -24.63
C GLU A 63 25.38 10.80 -24.56
N GLN A 64 25.18 11.56 -23.48
CA GLN A 64 25.80 12.87 -23.31
C GLN A 64 27.33 12.79 -23.16
N LEU A 65 27.83 11.87 -22.33
CA LEU A 65 29.26 11.81 -22.00
C LEU A 65 30.10 11.00 -22.99
N VAL A 66 29.54 9.90 -23.51
CA VAL A 66 30.27 8.95 -24.35
C VAL A 66 30.04 9.23 -25.83
N THR A 67 28.78 9.31 -26.26
CA THR A 67 28.45 9.54 -27.68
C THR A 67 28.73 10.98 -28.09
N GLN A 68 28.21 11.94 -27.34
CA GLN A 68 28.33 13.37 -27.64
C GLN A 68 29.61 14.01 -27.10
N GLN A 69 30.41 13.24 -26.33
CA GLN A 69 31.67 13.68 -25.75
C GLN A 69 31.58 15.00 -24.97
N LYS A 70 30.44 15.27 -24.32
CA LYS A 70 30.30 16.44 -23.46
C LYS A 70 31.18 16.26 -22.23
N SER A 71 31.90 17.32 -21.87
CA SER A 71 32.80 17.31 -20.70
C SER A 71 32.07 17.33 -19.35
N ARG A 72 30.80 17.75 -19.33
CA ARG A 72 29.95 17.77 -18.13
C ARG A 72 28.47 17.78 -18.51
N ILE A 73 27.63 17.33 -17.58
CA ILE A 73 26.18 17.50 -17.59
C ILE A 73 25.80 18.34 -16.37
N THR A 74 24.99 19.37 -16.57
CA THR A 74 24.57 20.31 -15.52
C THR A 74 23.06 20.29 -15.34
N LYS A 75 22.58 20.89 -14.25
CA LYS A 75 21.15 21.08 -13.97
C LYS A 75 20.48 22.09 -14.91
N GLU A 76 21.19 22.73 -15.83
CA GLU A 76 20.58 23.52 -16.91
C GLU A 76 20.02 22.63 -18.03
N ASN A 77 20.41 21.34 -18.07
CA ASN A 77 19.86 20.42 -19.04
C ASN A 77 18.43 20.05 -18.66
N THR A 78 17.47 20.54 -19.44
CA THR A 78 16.03 20.38 -19.19
C THR A 78 15.58 18.93 -19.22
N GLU A 79 16.18 18.10 -20.06
CA GLU A 79 15.88 16.67 -20.16
C GLU A 79 16.36 15.91 -18.91
N LEU A 80 17.59 16.19 -18.45
CA LEU A 80 18.09 15.67 -17.17
C LEU A 80 17.17 16.07 -16.01
N VAL A 81 16.80 17.35 -15.93
CA VAL A 81 15.95 17.86 -14.85
C VAL A 81 14.58 17.19 -14.87
N ALA A 82 13.98 16.99 -16.04
CA ALA A 82 12.71 16.29 -16.16
C ALA A 82 12.80 14.84 -15.63
N ILE A 83 13.84 14.08 -16.03
CA ILE A 83 14.02 12.71 -15.56
C ILE A 83 14.22 12.65 -14.04
N LEU A 84 15.06 13.54 -13.48
CA LEU A 84 15.32 13.60 -12.04
C LEU A 84 14.06 13.97 -11.25
N THR A 85 13.31 14.98 -11.71
CA THR A 85 12.07 15.44 -11.05
C THR A 85 11.02 14.32 -11.03
N GLU A 86 10.91 13.55 -12.11
CA GLU A 86 9.97 12.44 -12.17
C GLU A 86 10.38 11.30 -11.22
N ILE A 87 11.68 10.99 -11.12
CA ILE A 87 12.19 10.02 -10.14
C ILE A 87 11.88 10.47 -8.71
N GLU A 88 12.11 11.73 -8.38
CA GLU A 88 11.84 12.29 -7.04
C GLU A 88 10.33 12.25 -6.72
N SER A 89 9.48 12.63 -7.67
CA SER A 89 8.02 12.56 -7.52
C SER A 89 7.53 11.14 -7.27
N LEU A 90 8.01 10.17 -8.08
CA LEU A 90 7.65 8.76 -7.92
C LEU A 90 8.12 8.19 -6.57
N LYS A 91 9.32 8.58 -6.10
CA LYS A 91 9.81 8.18 -4.78
C LYS A 91 8.93 8.73 -3.66
N ALA A 92 8.56 10.02 -3.74
CA ALA A 92 7.66 10.61 -2.77
C ALA A 92 6.28 9.92 -2.73
N GLU A 93 5.78 9.45 -3.88
CA GLU A 93 4.54 8.66 -3.94
C GLU A 93 4.71 7.27 -3.30
N VAL A 94 5.85 6.59 -3.54
CA VAL A 94 6.18 5.32 -2.88
C VAL A 94 6.25 5.49 -1.36
N ASP A 95 6.92 6.54 -0.87
CA ASP A 95 7.08 6.79 0.55
C ASP A 95 5.71 7.02 1.22
N LYS A 96 4.84 7.83 0.62
CA LYS A 96 3.45 8.01 1.10
C LYS A 96 2.67 6.70 1.18
N LYS A 97 2.82 5.82 0.19
CA LYS A 97 2.14 4.50 0.18
C LYS A 97 2.75 3.54 1.20
N LYS A 98 4.06 3.61 1.44
CA LYS A 98 4.73 2.86 2.50
C LYS A 98 4.26 3.32 3.88
N ASP A 99 4.16 4.63 4.10
CA ASP A 99 3.60 5.19 5.34
C ASP A 99 2.15 4.73 5.56
N THR A 100 1.34 4.69 4.51
CA THR A 100 -0.05 4.18 4.58
C THR A 100 -0.10 2.68 4.92
N LEU A 101 0.85 1.90 4.39
CA LEU A 101 0.95 0.47 4.66
C LEU A 101 1.43 0.17 6.08
N GLU A 102 2.35 0.96 6.60
CA GLU A 102 2.90 0.84 7.96
C GLU A 102 1.92 1.31 9.03
N ASN A 103 1.17 2.38 8.76
CA ASN A 103 0.15 2.94 9.66
C ASN A 103 -1.27 2.49 9.32
N PHE A 104 -1.41 1.37 8.60
CA PHE A 104 -2.71 0.90 8.10
C PHE A 104 -3.73 0.64 9.21
N ASP A 105 -3.25 0.25 10.41
CA ASP A 105 -4.08 -0.05 11.57
C ASP A 105 -4.54 1.24 12.32
N ASP A 106 -3.99 2.41 11.97
CA ASP A 106 -4.34 3.74 12.53
C ASP A 106 -5.23 4.58 11.59
N ILE A 107 -5.63 4.03 10.44
CA ILE A 107 -6.57 4.70 9.54
C ILE A 107 -7.96 4.58 10.19
N PRO A 108 -8.62 5.70 10.57
CA PRO A 108 -9.98 5.62 11.10
C PRO A 108 -10.86 4.98 10.04
N VAL A 109 -11.46 3.84 10.38
CA VAL A 109 -12.52 3.23 9.59
C VAL A 109 -13.66 4.25 9.54
N VAL A 110 -13.76 4.98 8.44
CA VAL A 110 -14.96 5.76 8.16
C VAL A 110 -16.06 4.75 7.91
N ASP A 111 -16.94 4.56 8.89
CA ASP A 111 -18.13 3.74 8.73
C ASP A 111 -18.99 4.39 7.63
N GLU A 112 -19.20 3.70 6.50
CA GLU A 112 -19.99 4.20 5.36
C GLU A 112 -21.41 4.65 5.76
N LYS A 113 -21.86 4.27 6.98
CA LYS A 113 -23.13 4.70 7.57
C LYS A 113 -23.20 6.17 7.96
N ASP A 114 -22.08 6.89 8.02
CA ASP A 114 -22.06 8.32 8.34
C ASP A 114 -22.22 9.24 7.10
N ILE A 115 -22.24 8.67 5.88
CA ILE A 115 -22.32 9.45 4.64
C ILE A 115 -23.77 9.71 4.20
N ASN A 116 -24.76 9.00 4.75
CA ASN A 116 -26.17 9.17 4.40
C ASN A 116 -27.05 9.45 5.63
N LYS A 117 -26.87 10.63 6.24
CA LYS A 117 -27.87 11.27 7.11
C LYS A 117 -27.87 12.79 6.88
N GLU A 118 -28.47 13.21 5.79
CA GLU A 118 -29.12 14.53 5.66
C GLU A 118 -30.53 14.34 5.08
#